data_AF-A0A162IQJ9-F1
#
_entry.id   AF-A0A162IQJ9-F1
#
_cell.length_a   1.000
_cell.length_b   1.000
_cell.length_c   1.000
_cell.angle_alpha   90.00
_cell.angle_beta   90.00
_cell.angle_gamma   90.00
#
_symmetry.space_group_name_H-M   'P 1'
#
loop_
_entity.id
_entity.type
_entity.pdbx_description
1 polymer ?
#
loop_
_entity_poly.entity_id
_entity_poly.type
_entity_poly.pdbx_seq_one_letter_code
_entity_poly.pdbx_strand_id
1 'polypeptide(L)'
;MGEKKRRGYATQKQQDAATKRYLATEKGKEARKKTVAKSQAKKFVKEFANLEELEELQKILIKEIGGMKMKKWEDVKESVNLSTDVYVDKDNVGKNGDCIVDIIAGKYKGFSVFGKMAFGEEENEIIIDNAAELYNPAE
;
A
#
# COMPACT_ATOMS: atom_id res chain seq x y z
N MET A 1 -16.27 22.21 36.58
CA MET A 1 -15.69 21.21 35.65
C MET A 1 -14.18 21.23 35.81
N GLY A 2 -13.59 20.20 36.44
CA GLY A 2 -12.15 20.17 36.74
C GLY A 2 -11.31 19.96 35.48
N GLU A 3 -10.19 20.68 35.38
CA GLU A 3 -9.23 20.61 34.28
C GLU A 3 -8.73 19.16 34.07
N LYS A 4 -9.14 18.51 32.97
CA LYS A 4 -8.70 17.16 32.60
C LYS A 4 -7.30 17.20 31.98
N LYS A 5 -6.27 17.32 32.83
CA LYS A 5 -4.87 17.15 32.43
C LYS A 5 -4.52 15.69 32.16
N ARG A 6 -3.58 15.43 31.24
CA ARG A 6 -3.04 14.09 30.97
C ARG A 6 -2.05 13.65 32.07
N ARG A 7 -1.90 12.33 32.30
CA ARG A 7 -0.93 11.77 33.26
C ARG A 7 0.49 12.21 32.86
N GLY A 8 1.26 12.77 33.79
CA GLY A 8 2.63 13.26 33.55
C GLY A 8 2.83 14.78 33.57
N TYR A 9 1.75 15.59 33.60
CA TYR A 9 1.85 17.05 33.72
C TYR A 9 1.32 17.53 35.07
N ALA A 10 1.95 18.56 35.66
CA ALA A 10 1.47 19.11 36.93
C ALA A 10 0.22 19.98 36.72
N THR A 11 0.15 20.73 35.61
CA THR A 11 -0.99 21.60 35.26
C THR A 11 -1.40 21.52 33.79
N GLN A 12 -2.63 21.93 33.48
CA GLN A 12 -3.11 22.04 32.09
C GLN A 12 -2.26 23.02 31.26
N LYS A 13 -1.87 24.15 31.86
CA LYS A 13 -0.99 25.14 31.21
C LYS A 13 0.36 24.55 30.79
N GLN A 14 0.96 23.66 31.60
CA GLN A 14 2.19 22.97 31.23
C GLN A 14 1.99 22.04 30.03
N GLN A 15 0.88 21.31 30.00
CA GLN A 15 0.52 20.45 28.88
C GLN A 15 0.29 21.27 27.59
N ASP A 16 -0.41 22.41 27.69
CA ASP A 16 -0.68 23.29 26.55
C ASP A 16 0.61 23.92 26.02
N ALA A 17 1.50 24.35 26.92
CA ALA A 17 2.82 24.87 26.55
C ALA A 17 3.69 23.81 25.85
N ALA A 18 3.71 22.58 26.36
CA ALA A 18 4.40 21.46 25.73
C ALA A 18 3.82 21.13 24.35
N THR A 19 2.49 21.12 24.23
CA THR A 19 1.80 20.90 22.95
C THR A 19 2.12 22.01 21.95
N LYS A 20 2.11 23.28 22.38
CA LYS A 20 2.47 24.43 21.55
C LYS A 20 3.90 24.33 21.04
N ARG A 21 4.86 23.92 21.89
CA ARG A 21 6.25 23.67 21.51
C ARG A 21 6.34 22.56 20.46
N TYR A 22 5.67 21.42 20.68
CA TYR A 22 5.67 20.32 19.72
C TYR A 22 5.08 20.75 18.36
N LEU A 23 3.93 21.43 18.36
CA LEU A 23 3.27 21.91 17.14
C LEU A 23 4.08 22.96 16.37
N ALA A 24 5.03 23.63 17.02
CA ALA A 24 5.96 24.56 16.38
C ALA A 24 7.12 23.85 15.66
N THR A 25 7.41 22.59 15.98
CA THR A 25 8.42 21.77 15.26
C THR A 25 7.91 21.32 13.89
N GLU A 26 8.82 21.02 12.95
CA GLU A 26 8.43 20.52 11.62
C GLU A 26 7.64 19.22 11.71
N LYS A 27 8.09 18.25 12.53
CA LYS A 27 7.36 17.01 12.80
C LYS A 27 5.95 17.26 13.34
N GLY A 28 5.79 18.23 14.24
CA GLY A 28 4.49 18.62 14.77
C GLY A 28 3.59 19.30 13.75
N LYS A 29 4.15 20.15 12.88
CA LYS A 29 3.42 20.79 11.77
C LYS A 29 2.92 19.75 10.77
N GLU A 30 3.74 18.78 10.37
CA GLU A 30 3.34 17.70 9.47
C GLU A 30 2.25 16.81 10.08
N ALA A 31 2.42 16.39 11.34
CA ALA A 31 1.41 15.62 12.05
C ALA A 31 0.07 16.37 12.14
N ARG A 32 0.12 17.70 12.35
CA ARG A 32 -1.06 18.56 12.35
C ARG A 32 -1.70 18.64 10.96
N LYS A 33 -0.91 18.85 9.90
CA LYS A 33 -1.41 18.89 8.51
C LYS A 33 -2.21 17.62 8.19
N LYS A 34 -1.63 16.44 8.46
CA LYS A 34 -2.29 15.14 8.27
C LYS A 34 -3.59 15.03 9.06
N THR A 35 -3.57 15.44 10.32
CA THR A 35 -4.74 15.37 11.22
C THR A 35 -5.88 16.29 10.74
N VAL A 36 -5.56 17.52 10.35
CA VAL A 36 -6.52 18.49 9.83
C VAL A 36 -7.12 18.00 8.53
N ALA A 37 -6.29 17.55 7.57
CA ALA A 37 -6.76 17.02 6.30
C ALA A 37 -7.71 15.83 6.49
N LYS A 38 -7.35 14.87 7.36
CA LYS A 38 -8.22 13.72 7.70
C LYS A 38 -9.57 14.16 8.27
N SER A 39 -9.57 15.16 9.16
CA SER A 39 -10.81 15.65 9.76
C SER A 39 -11.67 16.38 8.74
N GLN A 40 -11.07 17.19 7.87
CA GLN A 40 -11.76 17.94 6.83
C GLN A 40 -12.36 16.99 5.79
N ALA A 41 -11.61 15.98 5.33
CA ALA A 41 -12.13 14.98 4.40
C ALA A 41 -13.35 14.25 4.98
N LYS A 42 -13.30 13.83 6.25
CA LYS A 42 -14.44 13.22 6.93
C LYS A 42 -15.65 14.16 7.00
N LYS A 43 -15.41 15.44 7.28
CA LYS A 43 -16.47 16.45 7.35
C LYS A 43 -17.09 16.66 5.97
N PHE A 44 -16.27 16.78 4.94
CA PHE A 44 -16.69 16.93 3.55
C PHE A 44 -17.62 15.81 3.12
N VAL A 45 -17.17 14.56 3.25
CA VAL A 45 -17.96 13.36 2.88
C VAL A 45 -19.30 13.28 3.62
N LYS A 46 -19.37 13.73 4.87
CA LYS A 46 -20.57 13.61 5.70
C LYS A 46 -21.56 14.75 5.54
N GLU A 47 -21.06 15.97 5.38
CA GLU A 47 -21.87 17.19 5.56
C GLU A 47 -22.01 18.00 4.27
N PHE A 48 -21.14 17.79 3.27
CA PHE A 48 -21.06 18.67 2.10
C PHE A 48 -21.13 17.96 0.76
N ALA A 49 -20.57 16.76 0.65
CA ALA A 49 -20.42 16.08 -0.63
C ALA A 49 -21.78 15.70 -1.24
N ASN A 50 -21.92 15.95 -2.55
CA ASN A 50 -23.03 15.43 -3.36
C ASN A 50 -22.70 14.05 -3.97
N LEU A 51 -23.67 13.43 -4.66
CA LEU A 51 -23.49 12.07 -5.20
C LEU A 51 -22.32 11.96 -6.19
N GLU A 52 -22.18 12.91 -7.12
CA GLU A 52 -21.13 12.92 -8.13
C GLU A 52 -19.74 13.04 -7.47
N GLU A 53 -19.60 13.97 -6.52
CA GLU A 53 -18.35 14.15 -5.75
C GLU A 53 -18.00 12.90 -4.93
N LEU A 54 -19.01 12.20 -4.38
CA LEU A 54 -18.79 10.93 -3.68
C LEU A 54 -18.32 9.82 -4.61
N GLU A 55 -18.86 9.73 -5.82
CA GLU A 55 -18.42 8.75 -6.84
C GLU A 55 -17.00 9.04 -7.31
N GLU A 56 -16.63 10.30 -7.51
CA GLU A 56 -15.25 10.69 -7.82
C GLU A 56 -14.28 10.32 -6.69
N LEU A 57 -14.62 10.67 -5.45
CA LEU A 57 -13.84 10.31 -4.27
C LEU A 57 -13.71 8.78 -4.13
N GLN A 58 -14.77 8.02 -4.44
CA GLN A 58 -14.74 6.57 -4.43
C GLN A 58 -13.75 6.02 -5.46
N LYS A 59 -13.73 6.53 -6.69
CA LYS A 59 -12.77 6.12 -7.73
C LYS A 59 -11.32 6.36 -7.30
N ILE A 60 -11.05 7.52 -6.72
CA ILE A 60 -9.72 7.86 -6.18
C ILE A 60 -9.34 6.89 -5.06
N LEU A 61 -10.23 6.68 -4.09
CA LEU A 61 -9.98 5.79 -2.96
C LEU A 61 -9.74 4.34 -3.40
N ILE A 62 -10.52 3.82 -4.35
CA ILE A 62 -10.33 2.46 -4.89
C ILE A 62 -8.96 2.34 -5.55
N LYS A 63 -8.54 3.33 -6.33
CA LYS A 63 -7.22 3.34 -6.99
C LYS A 63 -6.08 3.35 -5.96
N GLU A 64 -6.14 4.26 -4.98
CA GLU A 64 -5.09 4.39 -3.96
C GLU A 64 -5.06 3.17 -3.01
N ILE A 65 -6.22 2.70 -2.55
CA ILE A 65 -6.31 1.48 -1.73
C ILE A 65 -5.86 0.26 -2.54
N GLY A 66 -6.22 0.16 -3.82
CA GLY A 66 -5.77 -0.91 -4.69
C GLY A 66 -4.28 -0.86 -5.03
N GLY A 67 -3.63 0.31 -4.89
CA GLY A 67 -2.18 0.45 -4.91
C GLY A 67 -1.53 0.15 -3.55
N MET A 68 -2.22 0.42 -2.44
CA MET A 68 -1.73 0.17 -1.08
C MET A 68 -1.96 -1.26 -0.57
N LYS A 69 -2.94 -1.98 -1.11
CA LYS A 69 -3.16 -3.39 -0.78
C LYS A 69 -2.22 -4.25 -1.61
N MET A 70 -1.58 -5.23 -0.98
CA MET A 70 -0.90 -6.32 -1.67
C MET A 70 -1.87 -6.91 -2.69
N LYS A 71 -1.50 -6.80 -3.97
CA LYS A 71 -2.32 -7.30 -5.08
C LYS A 71 -2.14 -8.80 -5.15
N LYS A 72 -3.22 -9.54 -5.32
CA LYS A 72 -3.09 -10.98 -5.59
C LYS A 72 -2.81 -11.20 -7.07
N TRP A 73 -2.19 -12.32 -7.40
CA TRP A 73 -1.93 -12.71 -8.77
C TRP A 73 -3.23 -12.76 -9.60
N GLU A 74 -4.33 -13.24 -9.03
CA GLU A 74 -5.65 -13.27 -9.69
C GLU A 74 -6.05 -11.91 -10.28
N ASP A 75 -5.77 -10.83 -9.55
CA ASP A 75 -6.20 -9.48 -9.91
C ASP A 75 -5.35 -8.87 -11.05
N VAL A 76 -4.22 -9.50 -11.39
CA VAL A 76 -3.22 -8.93 -12.30
C VAL A 76 -2.82 -9.85 -13.45
N LYS A 77 -3.06 -11.17 -13.35
CA LYS A 77 -2.57 -12.18 -14.31
C LYS A 77 -3.01 -11.92 -15.75
N GLU A 78 -4.18 -11.35 -15.97
CA GLU A 78 -4.67 -10.99 -17.32
C GLU A 78 -3.92 -9.79 -17.93
N SER A 79 -3.23 -9.00 -17.10
CA SER A 79 -2.45 -7.83 -17.51
C SER A 79 -0.94 -8.10 -17.58
N VAL A 80 -0.51 -9.36 -17.39
CA VAL A 80 0.91 -9.76 -17.41
C VAL A 80 1.07 -10.95 -18.34
N ASN A 81 1.89 -10.79 -19.38
CA ASN A 81 2.22 -11.89 -20.27
C ASN A 81 3.43 -12.67 -19.71
N LEU A 82 3.21 -13.90 -19.25
CA LEU A 82 4.26 -14.76 -18.66
C LEU A 82 5.40 -15.15 -19.62
N SER A 83 5.25 -14.92 -20.94
CA SER A 83 6.32 -15.19 -21.92
C SER A 83 7.22 -13.97 -22.17
N THR A 84 6.74 -12.75 -21.95
CA THR A 84 7.46 -11.52 -22.31
C THR A 84 7.68 -10.55 -21.16
N ASP A 85 6.80 -10.55 -20.17
CA ASP A 85 6.76 -9.50 -19.16
C ASP A 85 7.46 -9.91 -17.86
N VAL A 86 7.86 -11.18 -17.75
CA VAL A 86 8.43 -11.76 -16.54
C VAL A 86 9.83 -12.33 -16.77
N TYR A 87 10.58 -12.41 -15.68
CA TYR A 87 11.87 -13.06 -15.61
C TYR A 87 11.92 -13.98 -14.38
N VAL A 88 12.57 -15.12 -14.54
CA VAL A 88 12.89 -16.04 -13.45
C VAL A 88 14.37 -16.32 -13.51
N ASP A 89 15.08 -16.04 -12.42
CA ASP A 89 16.49 -16.42 -12.29
C ASP A 89 16.60 -17.94 -12.12
N LYS A 90 17.01 -18.60 -13.21
CA LYS A 90 17.11 -20.07 -13.28
C LYS A 90 18.11 -20.65 -12.29
N ASP A 91 19.12 -19.89 -11.90
CA ASP A 91 20.15 -20.34 -10.96
C ASP A 91 19.62 -20.35 -9.50
N ASN A 92 18.52 -19.64 -9.24
CA ASN A 92 17.90 -19.48 -7.93
C ASN A 92 16.56 -20.23 -7.80
N VAL A 93 16.28 -21.17 -8.70
CA VAL A 93 15.07 -22.00 -8.64
C VAL A 93 15.31 -23.19 -7.71
N GLY A 94 14.42 -23.35 -6.74
CA GLY A 94 14.44 -24.47 -5.81
C GLY A 94 14.29 -25.81 -6.54
N LYS A 95 14.80 -26.89 -5.93
CA LYS A 95 14.68 -28.24 -6.48
C LYS A 95 13.23 -28.68 -6.75
N ASN A 96 12.28 -28.11 -6.01
CA ASN A 96 10.84 -28.38 -6.15
C ASN A 96 10.15 -27.42 -7.16
N GLY A 97 10.92 -26.61 -7.89
CA GLY A 97 10.44 -25.61 -8.81
C GLY A 97 10.12 -24.25 -8.15
N ASP A 98 10.18 -24.12 -6.82
CA ASP A 98 9.90 -22.87 -6.13
C ASP A 98 10.79 -21.74 -6.66
N CYS A 99 10.19 -20.63 -7.09
CA CYS A 99 10.93 -19.53 -7.70
C CYS A 99 10.29 -18.16 -7.41
N ILE A 100 11.07 -17.11 -7.59
CA ILE A 100 10.57 -15.74 -7.67
C ILE A 100 10.39 -15.40 -9.14
N VAL A 101 9.21 -14.88 -9.46
CA VAL A 101 8.86 -14.39 -10.78
C VAL A 101 8.87 -12.87 -10.72
N ASP A 102 9.86 -12.25 -11.35
CA ASP A 102 10.03 -10.82 -11.41
C ASP A 102 9.28 -10.26 -12.62
N ILE A 103 8.41 -9.28 -12.40
CA ILE A 103 7.72 -8.58 -13.49
C ILE A 103 8.65 -7.47 -13.98
N ILE A 104 9.23 -7.67 -15.17
CA ILE A 104 10.27 -6.80 -15.74
C ILE A 104 9.74 -5.80 -16.78
N ALA A 105 8.51 -5.98 -17.26
CA ALA A 105 7.87 -5.09 -18.22
C ALA A 105 6.40 -4.82 -17.89
N GLY A 106 5.79 -3.90 -18.64
CA GLY A 106 4.37 -3.58 -18.51
C GLY A 106 3.99 -2.80 -17.25
N LYS A 107 2.69 -2.83 -16.92
CA LYS A 107 2.08 -2.01 -15.86
C LYS A 107 2.58 -2.32 -14.45
N TYR A 108 2.97 -3.57 -14.22
CA TYR A 108 3.42 -4.06 -12.92
C TYR A 108 4.94 -4.25 -12.85
N LYS A 109 5.69 -3.59 -13.74
CA LYS A 109 7.15 -3.61 -13.72
C LYS A 109 7.69 -3.22 -12.34
N GLY A 110 8.63 -4.03 -11.85
CA GLY A 110 9.28 -3.85 -10.55
C GLY A 110 8.60 -4.57 -9.40
N PHE A 111 7.45 -5.20 -9.63
CA PHE A 111 6.86 -6.15 -8.66
C PHE A 111 7.39 -7.55 -8.90
N SER A 112 7.37 -8.35 -7.84
CA SER A 112 7.70 -9.77 -7.86
C SER A 112 6.56 -10.57 -7.22
N VAL A 113 6.45 -11.84 -7.60
CA VAL A 113 5.46 -12.77 -7.05
C VAL A 113 6.10 -14.15 -6.88
N PHE A 114 5.69 -14.88 -5.85
CA PHE A 114 6.13 -16.25 -5.65
C PHE A 114 5.43 -17.18 -6.66
N GLY A 115 6.21 -18.03 -7.33
CA GLY A 115 5.71 -18.99 -8.32
C GLY A 115 6.40 -20.33 -8.22
N LYS A 116 6.03 -21.22 -9.14
CA LYS A 116 6.68 -22.50 -9.36
C LYS A 116 6.99 -22.69 -10.83
N MET A 117 8.19 -23.16 -11.11
CA MET A 117 8.57 -23.62 -12.43
C MET A 117 8.34 -25.12 -12.54
N ALA A 118 7.43 -25.51 -13.43
CA ALA A 118 7.25 -26.89 -13.85
C ALA A 118 8.27 -27.19 -14.95
N PHE A 119 9.17 -28.13 -14.68
CA PHE A 119 10.20 -28.54 -15.65
C PHE A 119 9.58 -29.52 -16.66
N GLY A 120 9.32 -29.05 -17.88
CA GLY A 120 8.85 -29.86 -18.99
C GLY A 120 10.01 -30.43 -19.82
N GLU A 121 9.70 -31.38 -20.71
CA GLU A 121 10.69 -31.96 -21.64
C GLU A 121 11.07 -30.99 -22.76
N GLU A 122 10.12 -30.18 -23.24
CA GLU A 122 10.33 -29.19 -24.31
C GLU A 122 10.56 -27.78 -23.74
N GLU A 123 9.66 -27.32 -22.88
CA GLU A 123 9.73 -25.99 -22.27
C GLU A 123 9.34 -26.04 -20.79
N ASN A 124 9.93 -25.15 -20.00
CA ASN A 124 9.54 -24.94 -18.62
C ASN A 124 8.32 -24.03 -18.56
N GLU A 125 7.37 -24.34 -17.69
CA GLU A 125 6.15 -23.54 -17.49
C GLU A 125 6.19 -22.85 -16.13
N ILE A 126 5.77 -21.58 -16.09
CA ILE A 126 5.63 -20.81 -14.85
C ILE A 126 4.19 -20.92 -14.36
N ILE A 127 4.02 -21.40 -13.13
CA ILE A 127 2.73 -21.55 -12.46
C ILE A 127 2.72 -20.63 -11.23
N ILE A 128 1.71 -19.77 -11.13
CA ILE A 128 1.55 -18.86 -10.00
C ILE A 128 0.15 -19.07 -9.41
N ASP A 129 0.09 -19.27 -8.09
CA ASP A 129 -1.19 -19.42 -7.39
C ASP A 129 -1.96 -18.10 -7.45
N ASN A 130 -3.26 -18.17 -7.74
CA ASN A 130 -4.14 -17.01 -7.81
C ASN A 130 -4.14 -16.17 -6.51
N ALA A 131 -3.92 -16.82 -5.36
CA ALA A 131 -3.82 -16.18 -4.06
C ALA A 131 -2.43 -15.61 -3.75
N ALA A 132 -1.41 -15.87 -4.58
CA ALA A 132 -0.05 -15.36 -4.39
C ALA A 132 -0.05 -13.83 -4.38
N GLU A 133 0.67 -13.24 -3.43
CA GLU A 133 0.72 -11.80 -3.24
C GLU A 133 1.90 -11.20 -4.03
N LEU A 134 1.61 -10.15 -4.79
CA LEU A 134 2.62 -9.30 -5.39
C LEU A 134 3.23 -8.42 -4.32
N TYR A 135 4.54 -8.29 -4.37
CA TYR A 135 5.31 -7.40 -3.52
C TYR A 135 6.32 -6.60 -4.36
N ASN A 136 6.73 -5.45 -3.86
CA ASN A 136 7.78 -4.65 -4.48
C ASN A 136 9.08 -4.89 -3.70
N PRO A 137 10.08 -5.62 -4.25
CA PRO A 137 11.33 -5.90 -3.55
C PRO A 137 12.17 -4.64 -3.22
N ALA A 138 11.86 -3.47 -3.79
CA ALA A 138 12.54 -2.21 -3.52
C ALA A 138 11.95 -1.39 -2.35
N GLU A 139 10.83 -1.84 -1.76
CA GLU A 139 10.19 -1.24 -0.56
C GLU A 139 10.51 -2.00 0.72
#